data_AF-A0A6D2KSA4-F1
#
_entry.id   AF-A0A6D2KSA4-F1
#
_cell.length_a   1.000
_cell.length_b   1.000
_cell.length_c   1.000
_cell.angle_alpha   90.00
_cell.angle_beta   90.00
_cell.angle_gamma   90.00
#
_symmetry.space_group_name_H-M   'P 1'
#
loop_
_entity.id
_entity.type
_entity.pdbx_description
1 polymer ?
#
loop_
_entity_poly.entity_id
_entity_poly.type
_entity_poly.pdbx_seq_one_letter_code
_entity_poly.pdbx_strand_id
1 'polypeptide(L)'
;MANDDITRVMHTFYIGVYQLVDDPSTDPIISWSKSNKSFVIWNPEELFRRKLLSRLFINKLSHFISELDNHGFERIKESQHLEYGHKKYFVRGQPELLKTMLVKNVLGRRKRRSKKKKAKAEVHKRMKDLLIK
;
A
#
# COMPACT_ATOMS: atom_id res chain seq x y z
N MET A 1 -28.89 -2.07 9.18
CA MET A 1 -28.21 -2.99 8.24
C MET A 1 -27.45 -2.30 7.10
N ALA A 2 -27.23 -0.97 7.11
CA ALA A 2 -26.54 -0.25 6.01
C ALA A 2 -25.09 0.21 6.32
N ASN A 3 -24.64 0.13 7.58
CA ASN A 3 -23.30 0.60 7.98
C ASN A 3 -22.19 -0.45 7.82
N ASP A 4 -22.55 -1.74 7.81
CA ASP A 4 -21.57 -2.82 7.62
C ASP A 4 -21.10 -2.91 6.18
N ASP A 5 -21.97 -2.70 5.18
CA ASP A 5 -21.59 -2.81 3.77
C ASP A 5 -20.71 -1.64 3.29
N ILE A 6 -20.92 -0.42 3.81
CA ILE A 6 -20.02 0.72 3.52
C ILE A 6 -18.63 0.48 4.15
N THR A 7 -18.61 -0.09 5.36
CA THR A 7 -17.37 -0.51 6.03
C THR A 7 -16.70 -1.65 5.27
N ARG A 8 -17.45 -2.53 4.62
CA ARG A 8 -16.94 -3.69 3.86
C ARG A 8 -16.37 -3.33 2.49
N VAL A 9 -16.92 -2.32 1.81
CA VAL A 9 -16.46 -1.86 0.48
C VAL A 9 -15.22 -0.95 0.56
N MET A 10 -15.04 -0.17 1.63
CA MET A 10 -13.83 0.64 1.86
C MET A 10 -12.62 -0.17 2.41
N HIS A 11 -12.81 -1.45 2.72
CA HIS A 11 -11.90 -2.28 3.52
C HIS A 11 -11.27 -3.44 2.73
N THR A 12 -11.46 -3.49 1.41
CA THR A 12 -11.03 -4.60 0.54
C THR A 12 -9.51 -4.71 0.40
N PHE A 13 -8.80 -3.60 0.22
CA PHE A 13 -7.35 -3.66 -0.05
C PHE A 13 -6.54 -4.08 1.17
N TYR A 14 -6.73 -3.40 2.31
CA TYR A 14 -5.98 -3.69 3.53
C TYR A 14 -6.23 -5.12 4.04
N ILE A 15 -7.50 -5.55 4.10
CA ILE A 15 -7.85 -6.93 4.45
C ILE A 15 -7.25 -7.89 3.43
N GLY A 16 -7.44 -7.66 2.14
CA GLY A 16 -7.02 -8.63 1.14
C GLY A 16 -5.50 -8.80 1.09
N VAL A 17 -4.72 -7.74 1.31
CA VAL A 17 -3.26 -7.84 1.50
C VAL A 17 -2.94 -8.63 2.77
N TYR A 18 -3.60 -8.32 3.90
CA TYR A 18 -3.36 -9.03 5.15
C TYR A 18 -3.65 -10.53 5.01
N GLN A 19 -4.83 -10.90 4.49
CA GLN A 19 -5.23 -12.29 4.28
C GLN A 19 -4.31 -13.02 3.32
N LEU A 20 -3.85 -12.33 2.26
CA LEU A 20 -2.89 -12.89 1.32
C LEU A 20 -1.57 -13.21 2.02
N VAL A 21 -1.04 -12.28 2.82
CA VAL A 21 0.24 -12.45 3.53
C VAL A 21 0.13 -13.47 4.68
N ASP A 22 -1.04 -13.58 5.31
CA ASP A 22 -1.27 -14.45 6.46
C ASP A 22 -1.64 -15.90 6.09
N ASP A 23 -1.87 -16.18 4.81
CA ASP A 23 -2.10 -17.53 4.28
C ASP A 23 -0.75 -18.26 4.07
N PRO A 24 -0.44 -19.29 4.89
CA PRO A 24 0.85 -20.00 4.79
C PRO A 24 1.04 -20.73 3.45
N SER A 25 -0.03 -21.03 2.71
CA SER A 25 0.08 -21.64 1.38
C SER A 25 0.72 -20.70 0.34
N THR A 26 0.77 -19.41 0.65
CA THR A 26 1.37 -18.38 -0.21
C THR A 26 2.77 -17.98 0.21
N ASP A 27 3.27 -18.47 1.35
CA ASP A 27 4.60 -18.11 1.90
C ASP A 27 5.75 -18.21 0.89
N PRO A 28 5.81 -19.19 -0.04
CA PRO A 28 6.85 -19.25 -1.07
C PRO A 28 6.84 -18.06 -2.06
N ILE A 29 5.77 -17.29 -2.09
CA ILE A 29 5.50 -16.20 -3.05
C ILE A 29 5.46 -14.87 -2.32
N ILE A 30 4.73 -14.81 -1.21
CA ILE A 30 4.53 -13.64 -0.37
C ILE A 30 4.32 -14.11 1.07
N SER A 31 5.06 -13.54 2.03
CA SER A 31 4.95 -13.95 3.44
C SER A 31 5.18 -12.78 4.36
N TRP A 32 4.81 -12.96 5.63
CA TRP A 32 5.30 -12.10 6.70
C TRP A 32 6.83 -12.11 6.77
N SER A 33 7.42 -10.97 7.12
CA SER A 33 8.83 -10.90 7.51
C SER A 33 9.03 -11.50 8.90
N LYS A 34 10.28 -11.81 9.25
CA LYS A 34 10.64 -12.29 10.61
C LYS A 34 10.20 -11.35 11.73
N SER A 35 10.05 -10.05 11.43
CA SER A 35 9.62 -9.05 12.41
C SER A 35 8.11 -9.02 12.63
N ASN A 36 7.32 -9.68 11.78
CA ASN A 36 5.85 -9.66 11.77
C ASN A 36 5.24 -8.25 11.61
N LYS A 37 6.01 -7.27 11.15
CA LYS A 37 5.58 -5.85 10.95
C LYS A 37 5.65 -5.40 9.49
N SER A 38 5.97 -6.32 8.60
CA SER A 38 6.14 -6.14 7.17
C SER A 38 5.94 -7.48 6.46
N PHE A 39 5.80 -7.44 5.15
CA PHE A 39 5.71 -8.60 4.30
C PHE A 39 6.70 -8.49 3.13
N VAL A 40 7.16 -9.64 2.65
CA VAL A 40 8.13 -9.75 1.57
C VAL A 40 7.46 -10.44 0.39
N ILE A 41 7.64 -9.89 -0.81
CA ILE A 41 7.26 -10.52 -2.07
C ILE A 41 8.49 -11.25 -2.62
N TRP A 42 8.52 -12.57 -2.48
CA TRP A 42 9.63 -13.44 -2.88
C TRP A 42 9.61 -13.74 -4.38
N ASN A 43 8.42 -14.01 -4.92
CA ASN A 43 8.24 -14.36 -6.31
C ASN A 43 7.14 -13.49 -6.95
N PRO A 44 7.49 -12.28 -7.43
CA PRO A 44 6.52 -11.39 -8.02
C PRO A 44 5.83 -12.00 -9.24
N GLU A 45 6.51 -12.82 -10.03
CA GLU A 45 5.94 -13.44 -11.23
C GLU A 45 4.81 -14.43 -10.85
N GLU A 46 5.06 -15.29 -9.88
CA GLU A 46 4.11 -16.29 -9.41
C GLU A 46 2.88 -15.66 -8.73
N LEU A 47 3.06 -14.51 -8.09
CA LEU A 47 1.98 -13.70 -7.50
C LEU A 47 0.89 -13.37 -8.54
N PHE A 48 1.28 -13.11 -9.80
CA PHE A 48 0.34 -12.88 -10.91
C PHE A 48 -0.13 -14.17 -11.55
N ARG A 49 0.77 -15.12 -11.82
CA ARG A 49 0.42 -16.38 -12.51
C ARG A 49 -0.68 -17.15 -11.77
N ARG A 50 -0.60 -17.21 -10.44
CA ARG A 50 -1.61 -17.86 -9.60
C ARG A 50 -2.88 -17.03 -9.37
N LYS A 51 -2.97 -15.83 -9.95
CA LYS A 51 -4.09 -14.90 -9.77
C LYS A 51 -4.38 -14.61 -8.29
N LEU A 52 -3.36 -14.59 -7.41
CA LEU A 52 -3.54 -14.36 -5.97
C LEU A 52 -4.11 -12.97 -5.69
N LEU A 53 -3.82 -12.01 -6.57
CA LEU A 53 -4.34 -10.64 -6.51
C LEU A 53 -5.71 -10.47 -7.17
N SER A 54 -6.32 -11.53 -7.73
CA SER A 54 -7.64 -11.45 -8.36
C SER A 54 -8.74 -11.03 -7.37
N ARG A 55 -8.63 -11.46 -6.11
CA ARG A 55 -9.52 -11.03 -5.01
C ARG A 55 -9.39 -9.53 -4.70
N LEU A 56 -8.27 -8.92 -5.07
CA LEU A 56 -8.00 -7.49 -4.97
C LEU A 56 -8.32 -6.73 -6.27
N PHE A 57 -8.81 -7.41 -7.32
CA PHE A 57 -9.03 -6.86 -8.66
C PHE A 57 -7.77 -6.24 -9.30
N ILE A 58 -6.58 -6.75 -8.94
CA ILE A 58 -5.30 -6.26 -9.45
C ILE A 58 -4.65 -7.32 -10.33
N ASN A 59 -4.29 -6.94 -11.56
CA ASN A 59 -3.77 -7.85 -12.59
C ASN A 59 -2.30 -7.58 -12.98
N LYS A 60 -1.65 -6.56 -12.41
CA LYS A 60 -0.27 -6.16 -12.73
C LYS A 60 0.50 -5.77 -11.47
N LEU A 61 1.79 -6.09 -11.43
CA LEU A 61 2.65 -5.78 -10.28
C LEU A 61 2.78 -4.29 -10.03
N SER A 62 2.94 -3.51 -11.10
CA SER A 62 3.01 -2.07 -11.00
C SER A 62 1.74 -1.46 -10.40
N HIS A 63 0.57 -2.04 -10.72
CA HIS A 63 -0.69 -1.62 -10.11
C HIS A 63 -0.74 -2.01 -8.63
N PHE A 64 -0.31 -3.23 -8.27
CA PHE A 64 -0.22 -3.65 -6.88
C PHE A 64 0.68 -2.76 -6.04
N ILE A 65 1.89 -2.47 -6.53
CA ILE A 65 2.86 -1.57 -5.88
C ILE A 65 2.27 -0.16 -5.74
N SER A 66 1.65 0.35 -6.81
CA SER A 66 1.00 1.66 -6.75
C SER A 66 -0.10 1.70 -5.71
N GLU A 67 -0.89 0.62 -5.58
CA GLU A 67 -1.93 0.50 -4.56
C GLU A 67 -1.36 0.41 -3.14
N LEU A 68 -0.22 -0.25 -2.94
CA LEU A 68 0.51 -0.23 -1.66
C LEU A 68 0.91 1.21 -1.27
N ASP A 69 1.59 1.93 -2.16
CA ASP A 69 2.01 3.32 -1.92
C ASP A 69 0.82 4.24 -1.63
N ASN A 70 -0.23 4.06 -2.42
CA ASN A 70 -1.51 4.73 -2.27
C ASN A 70 -2.09 4.46 -0.87
N HIS A 71 -2.10 3.22 -0.42
CA HIS A 71 -2.66 2.81 0.86
C HIS A 71 -1.75 3.09 2.07
N GLY A 72 -0.60 3.73 1.84
CA GLY A 72 0.31 4.19 2.89
C GLY A 72 1.23 3.08 3.40
N PHE A 73 1.34 1.98 2.66
CA PHE A 73 2.46 1.06 2.86
C PHE A 73 3.74 1.75 2.41
N GLU A 74 4.85 1.42 3.07
CA GLU A 74 6.16 1.97 2.80
C GLU A 74 7.09 0.84 2.40
N ARG A 75 7.83 1.05 1.31
CA ARG A 75 8.91 0.14 0.91
C ARG A 75 10.06 0.24 1.90
N ILE A 76 10.53 -0.89 2.40
CA ILE A 76 11.71 -0.96 3.27
C ILE A 76 12.95 -0.97 2.38
N LYS A 77 13.68 0.16 2.34
CA LYS A 77 14.78 0.38 1.39
C LYS A 77 16.04 -0.40 1.74
N GLU A 78 16.20 -0.71 3.02
CA GLU A 78 17.32 -1.46 3.57
C GLU A 78 17.19 -2.96 3.29
N SER A 79 16.01 -3.42 2.87
CA SER A 79 15.78 -4.83 2.50
C SER A 79 16.33 -5.13 1.10
N GLN A 80 17.01 -6.27 0.97
CA GLN A 80 17.45 -6.80 -0.33
C GLN A 80 16.28 -7.36 -1.15
N HIS A 81 15.14 -7.62 -0.50
CA HIS A 81 13.95 -8.15 -1.13
C HIS A 81 12.88 -7.08 -1.32
N LEU A 82 11.83 -7.43 -2.07
CA LEU A 82 10.70 -6.54 -2.30
C LEU A 82 9.80 -6.52 -1.05
N GLU A 83 10.20 -5.74 -0.04
CA GLU A 83 9.56 -5.69 1.27
C GLU A 83 8.77 -4.40 1.49
N TYR A 84 7.56 -4.55 2.02
CA TYR A 84 6.65 -3.47 2.35
C TYR A 84 6.05 -3.65 3.73
N GLY A 85 5.73 -2.55 4.40
CA GLY A 85 5.03 -2.60 5.67
C GLY A 85 4.38 -1.27 6.03
N HIS A 86 3.94 -1.17 7.27
CA HIS A 86 3.52 0.11 7.84
C HIS A 86 4.12 0.21 9.23
N LYS A 87 4.68 1.37 9.57
CA LYS A 87 5.38 1.64 10.83
C LYS A 87 4.64 1.27 12.13
N LYS A 88 3.32 1.06 12.10
CA LYS A 88 2.47 0.97 13.30
C LYS A 88 1.24 0.07 13.16
N TYR A 89 0.62 0.00 11.98
CA TYR A 89 -0.75 -0.50 11.86
C TYR A 89 -0.88 -1.75 10.98
N PHE A 90 0.23 -2.26 10.42
CA PHE A 90 0.25 -3.50 9.67
C PHE A 90 1.12 -4.51 10.42
N VAL A 91 0.48 -5.34 11.26
CA VAL A 91 1.16 -6.24 12.21
C VAL A 91 0.45 -7.59 12.22
N ARG A 92 1.23 -8.69 12.11
CA ARG A 92 0.69 -10.05 12.16
C ARG A 92 -0.05 -10.31 13.48
N GLY A 93 -1.19 -10.99 13.39
CA GLY A 93 -2.08 -11.26 14.53
C GLY A 93 -2.92 -10.06 15.00
N GLN A 94 -2.78 -8.86 14.41
CA GLN A 94 -3.53 -7.65 14.81
C GLN A 94 -4.28 -6.99 13.62
N PRO A 95 -5.22 -7.70 12.96
CA PRO A 95 -5.95 -7.16 11.80
C PRO A 95 -6.87 -5.97 12.16
N GLU A 96 -7.25 -5.78 13.42
CA GLU A 96 -8.04 -4.65 13.89
C GLU A 96 -7.34 -3.29 13.70
N LEU A 97 -6.01 -3.28 13.66
CA LEU A 97 -5.22 -2.06 13.43
C LEU A 97 -5.39 -1.51 11.99
N LEU A 98 -5.83 -2.33 11.04
CA LEU A 98 -6.02 -1.94 9.63
C LEU A 98 -7.06 -0.81 9.49
N LYS A 99 -8.10 -0.79 10.35
CA LYS A 99 -9.08 0.29 10.40
C LYS A 99 -8.42 1.64 10.73
N THR A 100 -7.47 1.63 11.67
CA THR A 100 -6.70 2.83 12.03
C THR A 100 -5.78 3.25 10.89
N MET A 101 -5.14 2.29 10.20
CA MET A 101 -4.32 2.55 9.02
C MET A 101 -5.10 3.30 7.94
N LEU A 102 -6.30 2.82 7.61
CA LEU A 102 -7.19 3.45 6.63
C LEU A 102 -7.49 4.91 6.99
N VAL A 103 -7.99 5.16 8.20
CA VAL A 103 -8.35 6.51 8.66
C VAL A 103 -7.15 7.45 8.59
N LYS A 104 -5.99 7.01 9.08
CA LYS A 104 -4.77 7.83 9.07
C LYS A 104 -4.29 8.10 7.64
N ASN A 105 -4.39 7.13 6.74
CA ASN A 105 -3.96 7.30 5.36
C ASN A 105 -4.87 8.27 4.59
N VAL A 106 -6.20 8.21 4.76
CA VAL A 106 -7.13 9.17 4.16
C VAL A 106 -6.79 10.61 4.58
N LEU A 107 -6.57 10.82 5.88
CA LEU A 107 -6.16 12.13 6.42
C LEU A 107 -4.77 12.56 5.91
N GLY A 108 -3.82 11.63 5.81
CA GLY A 108 -2.47 11.87 5.33
C GLY A 108 -2.41 12.23 3.83
N ARG A 109 -3.21 11.56 2.99
CA ARG A 109 -3.28 11.79 1.54
C ARG A 109 -3.66 13.21 1.18
N ARG A 110 -4.67 13.79 1.86
CA ARG A 110 -5.11 15.17 1.60
C ARG A 110 -3.95 16.15 1.81
N LYS A 111 -3.22 15.99 2.92
CA LYS A 111 -2.03 16.81 3.24
C LYS A 111 -0.91 16.62 2.20
N ARG A 112 -0.60 15.37 1.81
CA ARG A 112 0.44 15.07 0.79
C ARG A 112 0.10 15.68 -0.57
N ARG A 113 -1.16 15.55 -1.04
CA ARG A 113 -1.63 16.15 -2.31
C ARG A 113 -1.55 17.68 -2.29
N SER A 114 -1.99 18.32 -1.21
CA SER A 114 -1.88 19.78 -1.07
C SER A 114 -0.42 20.26 -1.11
N LYS A 115 0.50 19.57 -0.42
CA LYS A 115 1.94 19.89 -0.46
C LYS A 115 2.53 19.71 -1.87
N LYS A 116 2.21 18.60 -2.55
CA LYS A 116 2.67 18.33 -3.93
C LYS A 116 2.16 19.39 -4.92
N LYS A 117 0.90 19.83 -4.78
CA LYS A 117 0.32 20.91 -5.61
C LYS A 117 1.07 22.23 -5.40
N LYS A 118 1.35 22.59 -4.14
CA LYS A 118 2.14 23.80 -3.81
C LYS A 118 3.56 23.73 -4.39
N ALA A 119 4.27 22.62 -4.19
CA ALA A 119 5.62 22.45 -4.73
C ALA A 119 5.66 22.52 -6.27
N LYS A 120 4.70 21.90 -6.95
CA LYS A 120 4.61 21.95 -8.41
C LYS A 120 4.32 23.37 -8.91
N ALA A 121 3.45 24.11 -8.22
CA ALA A 121 3.17 25.51 -8.56
C ALA A 121 4.40 26.41 -8.40
N GLU A 122 5.20 26.20 -7.35
CA GLU A 122 6.45 26.95 -7.11
C GLU A 122 7.49 26.69 -8.21
N VAL A 123 7.69 25.42 -8.59
CA VAL A 123 8.61 25.05 -9.69
C VAL A 123 8.13 25.66 -11.01
N HIS A 124 6.84 25.58 -11.30
CA HIS A 124 6.25 26.15 -12.51
C HIS A 124 6.41 27.67 -12.57
N LYS A 125 6.20 28.36 -11.45
CA LYS A 125 6.43 29.81 -11.33
C LYS A 125 7.90 30.14 -11.61
N ARG A 126 8.84 29.45 -10.94
CA ARG A 126 10.28 29.68 -11.11
C ARG A 126 10.75 29.43 -12.55
N MET A 127 10.20 28.41 -13.21
CA MET A 127 10.53 28.13 -14.62
C MET A 127 10.01 29.22 -15.56
N LYS A 128 8.80 29.76 -15.31
CA LYS A 128 8.29 30.91 -16.05
C LYS A 128 9.16 32.15 -15.86
N ASP A 129 9.57 32.45 -14.63
CA ASP A 129 10.39 33.62 -14.32
C ASP A 129 11.79 33.55 -15.01
N LEU A 130 12.30 32.34 -15.28
CA LEU A 130 13.55 32.13 -16.03
C LEU A 130 13.40 32.28 -17.55
N LEU A 131 12.21 32.05 -18.10
CA LEU A 131 11.93 32.11 -19.55
C LEU A 131 11.57 33.52 -20.04
N ILE A 132 11.40 34.48 -19.13
CA ILE A 132 11.01 35.88 -19.43
C ILE A 132 12.24 36.82 -19.31
N LYS A 133 13.44 36.28 -19.08
CA LYS A 133 14.72 37.02 -19.17
C LYS A 133 15.39 36.74 -20.50
#